data_AF-A0A0N7Z8I6-F1
#
_entry.id   AF-A0A0N7Z8I6-F1
#
_cell.length_a   1.000
_cell.length_b   1.000
_cell.length_c   1.000
_cell.angle_alpha   90.00
_cell.angle_beta   90.00
_cell.angle_gamma   90.00
#
_symmetry.space_group_name_H-M   'P 1'
#
loop_
_entity.id
_entity.type
_entity.pdbx_description
1 polymer ?
#
loop_
_entity_poly.entity_id
_entity_poly.type
_entity_poly.pdbx_seq_one_letter_code
_entity_poly.pdbx_strand_id
1 'polypeptide(L)'
;ITEKPRASCSHSSDFWEKRYHLKKVHIPSFLESATNEIFKSGAYLNVIKEGVSHDRKLNLARVEAISYSSRPSKYLDVISRAYIHSSSYLLTHMLEEYQLLERFTFMRKYLLIQQGEFIAQILDTCDDELCKPIKDIIPSRMQTLVDMAIRGVEDSIRDDLNIVLQPQDLCYQVSKILSVASNEESCQKSIELNTSLSGFECFTLNMACRWPISLIFNARIISCYQMIFRLLFYCKHVERLLSKVWILDQRLRKLPPDQMHQYSGAFALRHKMIYFIQNMQYYMMEEAIEPNWIEFQLELKKVTGPCSSSNVHNGPFVTNKVKSIDDLIAIHKRFLDKCMNDCLLTNALLFPMFKSLLAICKDFVTFIVMTRKAQKEAEFSSSLTDVSEMAESTTNFGTISELDLNISGDSFAKTIYQLDEKFQSQYILFLQSIAELSCTDQGTTKISEILRRANFNFYFTSMLEK
;
A
#
# COMPACT_ATOMS: atom_id res chain seq x y z
N ILE A 1 -32.89 5.12 -26.63
CA ILE A 1 -32.29 6.43 -26.92
C ILE A 1 -31.55 6.86 -25.67
N THR A 2 -30.23 6.68 -25.67
CA THR A 2 -29.34 6.98 -24.55
C THR A 2 -28.89 8.43 -24.65
N GLU A 3 -29.27 9.26 -23.69
CA GLU A 3 -28.77 10.63 -23.58
C GLU A 3 -27.30 10.60 -23.12
N LYS A 4 -26.48 11.47 -23.74
CA LYS A 4 -25.04 11.56 -23.52
C LYS A 4 -24.78 12.78 -22.61
N PRO A 5 -24.37 12.63 -21.34
CA PRO A 5 -23.85 13.74 -20.57
C PRO A 5 -22.39 14.02 -20.98
N ARG A 6 -22.06 15.31 -21.05
CA ARG A 6 -20.77 15.86 -21.48
C ARG A 6 -19.58 15.33 -20.65
N ALA A 7 -18.43 15.33 -21.32
CA ALA A 7 -17.14 14.87 -20.84
C ALA A 7 -16.60 15.72 -19.67
N SER A 8 -16.67 15.15 -18.47
CA SER A 8 -15.73 15.42 -17.37
C SER A 8 -15.80 14.26 -16.36
N CYS A 9 -15.51 13.04 -16.82
CA CYS A 9 -15.43 11.86 -15.95
C CYS A 9 -13.98 11.55 -15.58
N SER A 10 -13.33 12.46 -14.86
CA SER A 10 -12.28 12.06 -13.94
C SER A 10 -12.97 11.49 -12.69
N HIS A 11 -12.74 10.22 -12.36
CA HIS A 11 -13.04 9.60 -11.04
C HIS A 11 -14.39 8.92 -10.77
N SER A 12 -15.18 8.50 -11.78
CA SER A 12 -16.33 7.64 -11.44
C SER A 12 -15.99 6.16 -11.52
N SER A 13 -15.91 5.55 -10.34
CA SER A 13 -15.92 4.10 -10.11
C SER A 13 -17.06 3.35 -10.78
N ASP A 14 -18.06 4.10 -11.21
CA ASP A 14 -19.37 3.63 -11.64
C ASP A 14 -19.61 4.05 -13.11
N PHE A 15 -18.58 4.00 -13.97
CA PHE A 15 -18.75 4.38 -15.39
C PHE A 15 -19.91 3.63 -16.04
N TRP A 16 -19.94 2.30 -15.85
CA TRP A 16 -21.01 1.44 -16.35
C TRP A 16 -22.36 1.82 -15.75
N GLU A 17 -22.42 1.96 -14.43
CA GLU A 17 -23.67 2.18 -13.70
C GLU A 17 -24.24 3.59 -13.91
N LYS A 18 -23.43 4.62 -14.19
CA LYS A 18 -23.91 6.00 -14.41
C LYS A 18 -24.22 6.32 -15.87
N ARG A 19 -23.55 5.67 -16.83
CA ARG A 19 -23.75 5.93 -18.27
C ARG A 19 -24.83 5.04 -18.88
N TYR A 20 -24.99 3.82 -18.37
CA TYR A 20 -25.89 2.85 -18.94
C TYR A 20 -26.85 2.33 -17.88
N HIS A 21 -28.14 2.60 -18.08
CA HIS A 21 -29.20 2.12 -17.21
C HIS A 21 -30.16 1.24 -17.99
N LEU A 22 -30.49 0.08 -17.40
CA LEU A 22 -31.48 -0.82 -17.94
C LEU A 22 -32.88 -0.37 -17.51
N LYS A 23 -33.72 0.06 -18.47
CA LYS A 23 -35.12 0.39 -18.19
C LYS A 23 -35.95 -0.89 -18.21
N LYS A 24 -36.23 -1.45 -17.02
CA LYS A 24 -36.98 -2.72 -16.87
C LYS A 24 -38.33 -2.77 -17.58
N VAL A 25 -39.01 -1.62 -17.70
CA VAL A 25 -40.32 -1.49 -18.36
C VAL A 25 -40.28 -1.77 -19.87
N HIS A 26 -39.12 -1.62 -20.52
CA HIS A 26 -38.98 -1.80 -21.97
C HIS A 26 -38.29 -3.11 -22.36
N ILE A 27 -38.10 -4.04 -21.42
CA ILE A 27 -37.49 -5.33 -21.70
C ILE A 27 -38.58 -6.27 -22.23
N PRO A 28 -38.47 -6.78 -23.46
CA PRO A 28 -39.40 -7.81 -23.93
C PRO A 28 -39.23 -9.09 -23.12
N SER A 29 -40.33 -9.71 -22.69
CA SER A 29 -40.32 -10.92 -21.86
C SER A 29 -39.52 -12.09 -22.46
N PHE A 30 -39.45 -12.17 -23.79
CA PHE A 30 -38.67 -13.20 -24.49
C PHE A 30 -37.15 -12.96 -24.50
N LEU A 31 -36.66 -11.78 -24.10
CA LEU A 31 -35.22 -11.42 -24.03
C LEU A 31 -34.71 -11.27 -22.59
N GLU A 32 -35.52 -11.56 -21.59
CA GLU A 32 -35.14 -11.36 -20.18
C GLU A 32 -33.85 -12.12 -19.82
N SER A 33 -33.67 -13.33 -20.35
CA SER A 33 -32.46 -14.15 -20.15
C SER A 33 -31.19 -13.56 -20.79
N ALA A 34 -31.31 -12.92 -21.96
CA ALA A 34 -30.19 -12.36 -22.73
C ALA A 34 -29.93 -10.88 -22.45
N THR A 35 -30.72 -10.25 -21.57
CA THR A 35 -30.69 -8.80 -21.38
C THR A 35 -29.31 -8.30 -20.93
N ASN A 36 -28.66 -9.03 -20.02
CA ASN A 36 -27.31 -8.68 -19.55
C ASN A 36 -26.24 -8.82 -20.65
N GLU A 37 -26.35 -9.83 -21.50
CA GLU A 37 -25.42 -10.04 -22.61
C GLU A 37 -25.54 -8.93 -23.65
N ILE A 38 -26.77 -8.55 -24.01
CA ILE A 38 -27.05 -7.45 -24.94
C ILE A 38 -26.49 -6.13 -24.39
N PHE A 39 -26.78 -5.85 -23.10
CA PHE A 39 -26.33 -4.65 -22.43
C PHE A 39 -24.80 -4.54 -22.43
N LYS A 40 -24.11 -5.59 -21.99
CA LYS A 40 -22.64 -5.63 -21.92
C LYS A 40 -22.00 -5.56 -23.30
N SER A 41 -22.55 -6.25 -24.30
CA SER A 41 -22.04 -6.21 -25.67
C SER A 41 -22.01 -4.79 -26.24
N GLY A 42 -23.11 -4.05 -26.07
CA GLY A 42 -23.19 -2.66 -26.50
C GLY A 42 -22.25 -1.74 -25.72
N ALA A 43 -22.13 -1.97 -24.42
CA ALA A 43 -21.28 -1.20 -23.53
C ALA A 43 -19.78 -1.39 -23.88
N TYR A 44 -19.35 -2.63 -24.11
CA TYR A 44 -17.98 -2.97 -24.53
C TYR A 44 -17.61 -2.34 -25.87
N LEU A 45 -18.48 -2.45 -26.86
CA LEU A 45 -18.25 -1.83 -28.17
C LEU A 45 -18.18 -0.30 -28.10
N ASN A 46 -18.95 0.34 -27.19
CA ASN A 46 -18.84 1.79 -27.03
C ASN A 46 -17.51 2.21 -26.40
N VAL A 47 -16.98 1.44 -25.45
CA VAL A 47 -15.64 1.69 -24.91
C VAL A 47 -14.58 1.59 -25.99
N ILE A 48 -14.66 0.58 -26.87
CA ILE A 48 -13.73 0.48 -28.00
C ILE A 48 -13.90 1.66 -28.96
N LYS A 49 -15.14 2.06 -29.25
CA LYS A 49 -15.43 3.20 -30.14
C LYS A 49 -14.90 4.52 -29.60
N GLU A 50 -14.99 4.76 -28.30
CA GLU A 50 -14.40 5.94 -27.67
C GLU A 50 -12.86 5.83 -27.60
N GLY A 51 -12.33 4.60 -27.57
CA GLY A 51 -10.92 4.23 -27.32
C GLY A 51 -10.05 4.33 -28.55
N VAL A 52 -10.65 4.00 -29.69
CA VAL A 52 -9.99 4.06 -30.98
C VAL A 52 -10.12 5.49 -31.51
N SER A 53 -8.98 6.20 -31.59
CA SER A 53 -8.86 7.43 -32.36
C SER A 53 -9.52 7.24 -33.73
N HIS A 54 -10.36 8.18 -34.16
CA HIS A 54 -11.36 8.10 -35.24
C HIS A 54 -10.93 7.52 -36.61
N ASP A 55 -9.68 7.10 -36.80
CA ASP A 55 -9.05 6.78 -38.09
C ASP A 55 -8.74 5.28 -38.31
N ARG A 56 -8.91 4.39 -37.31
CA ARG A 56 -8.74 2.93 -37.51
C ARG A 56 -10.09 2.26 -37.78
N LYS A 57 -10.16 1.46 -38.86
CA LYS A 57 -11.32 0.60 -39.15
C LYS A 57 -11.52 -0.40 -38.02
N LEU A 58 -12.67 -0.31 -37.33
CA LEU A 58 -13.08 -1.30 -36.34
C LEU A 58 -13.28 -2.65 -37.03
N ASN A 59 -12.63 -3.70 -36.53
CA ASN A 59 -12.85 -5.07 -36.97
C ASN A 59 -14.16 -5.59 -36.36
N LEU A 60 -15.28 -5.11 -36.87
CA LEU A 60 -16.62 -5.54 -36.44
C LEU A 60 -16.94 -6.90 -37.07
N ALA A 61 -17.55 -7.80 -36.28
CA ALA A 61 -18.10 -9.06 -36.78
C ALA A 61 -19.11 -8.85 -37.93
N ARG A 62 -19.32 -9.89 -38.74
CA ARG A 62 -20.32 -9.88 -39.81
C ARG A 62 -21.71 -9.60 -39.22
N VAL A 63 -22.43 -8.66 -39.81
CA VAL A 63 -23.79 -8.31 -39.41
C VAL A 63 -24.72 -9.47 -39.77
N GLU A 64 -25.16 -10.23 -38.77
CA GLU A 64 -26.19 -11.26 -38.91
C GLU A 64 -27.57 -10.65 -38.66
N ALA A 65 -28.52 -10.89 -39.56
CA ALA A 65 -29.90 -10.40 -39.40
C ALA A 65 -30.64 -11.22 -38.34
N ILE A 66 -31.19 -10.54 -37.32
CA ILE A 66 -31.99 -11.17 -36.27
C ILE A 66 -33.47 -11.14 -36.69
N SER A 67 -34.05 -12.31 -36.95
CA SER A 67 -35.50 -12.46 -37.19
C SER A 67 -36.19 -13.10 -35.99
N TYR A 68 -37.35 -12.58 -35.59
CA TYR A 68 -38.16 -13.22 -34.56
C TYR A 68 -38.58 -14.63 -34.99
N SER A 69 -38.30 -15.62 -34.15
CA SER A 69 -38.67 -17.01 -34.38
C SER A 69 -39.30 -17.57 -33.10
N SER A 70 -40.32 -18.41 -33.24
CA SER A 70 -40.95 -19.11 -32.11
C SER A 70 -39.98 -20.02 -31.35
N ARG A 71 -38.82 -20.33 -31.93
CA ARG A 71 -37.71 -21.04 -31.26
C ARG A 71 -36.69 -20.04 -30.71
N PRO A 72 -36.54 -19.92 -29.38
CA PRO A 72 -35.65 -18.95 -28.76
C PRO A 72 -34.17 -19.15 -29.09
N SER A 73 -33.76 -20.39 -29.36
CA SER A 73 -32.36 -20.74 -29.64
C SER A 73 -31.73 -19.91 -30.76
N LYS A 74 -32.45 -19.67 -31.86
CA LYS A 74 -31.85 -19.04 -33.05
C LYS A 74 -31.37 -17.61 -32.82
N TYR A 75 -32.14 -16.78 -32.10
CA TYR A 75 -31.71 -15.41 -31.82
C TYR A 75 -30.80 -15.32 -30.59
N LEU A 76 -30.98 -16.20 -29.60
CA LEU A 76 -30.07 -16.28 -28.44
C LEU A 76 -28.66 -16.69 -28.85
N ASP A 77 -28.51 -17.64 -29.78
CA ASP A 77 -27.21 -18.08 -30.28
C ASP A 77 -26.46 -16.94 -31.01
N VAL A 78 -27.18 -16.10 -31.77
CA VAL A 78 -26.61 -14.91 -32.43
C VAL A 78 -26.16 -13.88 -31.41
N ILE A 79 -26.97 -13.62 -30.37
CA ILE A 79 -26.66 -12.68 -29.30
C ILE A 79 -25.42 -13.16 -28.52
N SER A 80 -25.36 -14.45 -28.18
CA SER A 80 -24.22 -15.03 -27.46
C SER A 80 -22.93 -14.96 -28.27
N ARG A 81 -22.99 -15.22 -29.59
CA ARG A 81 -21.83 -15.02 -30.48
C ARG A 81 -21.36 -13.56 -30.52
N ALA A 82 -22.30 -12.61 -30.60
CA ALA A 82 -21.99 -11.19 -30.59
C ALA A 82 -21.35 -10.75 -29.25
N TYR A 83 -21.87 -11.27 -28.13
CA TYR A 83 -21.31 -11.04 -26.80
C TYR A 83 -19.87 -11.57 -26.71
N ILE A 84 -19.62 -12.83 -27.06
CA ILE A 84 -18.29 -13.45 -27.03
C ILE A 84 -17.30 -12.67 -27.90
N HIS A 85 -17.73 -12.25 -29.10
CA HIS A 85 -16.88 -11.45 -29.98
C HIS A 85 -16.56 -10.09 -29.37
N SER A 86 -17.56 -9.37 -28.85
CA SER A 86 -17.35 -8.05 -28.23
C SER A 86 -16.47 -8.10 -26.97
N SER A 87 -16.63 -9.13 -26.13
CA SER A 87 -15.86 -9.29 -24.89
C SER A 87 -14.41 -9.66 -25.19
N SER A 88 -14.19 -10.59 -26.12
CA SER A 88 -12.85 -10.97 -26.57
C SER A 88 -12.14 -9.81 -27.25
N TYR A 89 -12.84 -9.08 -28.13
CA TYR A 89 -12.28 -7.94 -28.83
C TYR A 89 -11.86 -6.80 -27.89
N LEU A 90 -12.70 -6.46 -26.89
CA LEU A 90 -12.33 -5.47 -25.88
C LEU A 90 -11.11 -5.93 -25.06
N LEU A 91 -11.11 -7.19 -24.62
CA LEU A 91 -10.02 -7.73 -23.81
C LEU A 91 -8.69 -7.72 -24.57
N THR A 92 -8.66 -8.22 -25.81
CA THR A 92 -7.47 -8.20 -26.66
C THR A 92 -7.01 -6.77 -26.91
N HIS A 93 -7.93 -5.85 -27.21
CA HIS A 93 -7.60 -4.44 -27.41
C HIS A 93 -6.99 -3.79 -26.16
N MET A 94 -7.51 -4.07 -24.95
CA MET A 94 -6.94 -3.59 -23.69
C MET A 94 -5.57 -4.21 -23.38
N LEU A 95 -5.35 -5.48 -23.71
CA LEU A 95 -4.08 -6.17 -23.44
C LEU A 95 -2.96 -5.70 -24.38
N GLU A 96 -3.25 -5.58 -25.68
CA GLU A 96 -2.26 -5.27 -26.71
C GLU A 96 -1.99 -3.76 -26.80
N GLU A 97 -3.01 -2.93 -27.03
CA GLU A 97 -2.81 -1.50 -27.31
C GLU A 97 -2.52 -0.67 -26.05
N TYR A 98 -3.02 -1.11 -24.89
CA TYR A 98 -2.83 -0.39 -23.62
C TYR A 98 -1.82 -1.07 -22.69
N GLN A 99 -1.17 -2.14 -23.14
CA GLN A 99 -0.12 -2.89 -22.42
C GLN A 99 -0.52 -3.21 -20.97
N LEU A 100 -1.74 -3.68 -20.77
CA LEU A 100 -2.33 -3.81 -19.45
C LEU A 100 -1.52 -4.73 -18.51
N LEU A 101 -0.89 -5.78 -19.04
CA LEU A 101 -0.03 -6.68 -18.27
C LEU A 101 1.24 -5.99 -17.77
N GLU A 102 1.82 -5.11 -18.58
CA GLU A 102 2.97 -4.30 -18.18
C GLU A 102 2.57 -3.34 -17.06
N ARG A 103 1.36 -2.75 -17.13
CA ARG A 103 0.84 -1.87 -16.07
C ARG A 103 0.63 -2.60 -14.75
N PHE A 104 0.10 -3.82 -14.74
CA PHE A 104 0.02 -4.62 -13.52
C PHE A 104 1.41 -4.92 -12.94
N THR A 105 2.37 -5.25 -13.80
CA THR A 105 3.76 -5.50 -13.40
C THR A 105 4.40 -4.24 -12.82
N PHE A 106 4.15 -3.09 -13.44
CA PHE A 106 4.59 -1.78 -12.95
C PHE A 106 3.99 -1.47 -11.56
N MET A 107 2.68 -1.69 -11.38
CA MET A 107 2.04 -1.50 -10.07
C MET A 107 2.68 -2.36 -8.99
N ARG A 108 3.04 -3.61 -9.30
CA ARG A 108 3.78 -4.47 -8.39
C ARG A 108 5.19 -3.92 -8.09
N LYS A 109 5.95 -3.53 -9.13
CA LYS A 109 7.31 -3.01 -8.97
C LYS A 109 7.36 -1.81 -8.01
N TYR A 110 6.50 -0.81 -8.23
CA TYR A 110 6.57 0.48 -7.54
C TYR A 110 5.61 0.61 -6.35
N LEU A 111 4.33 0.27 -6.50
CA LEU A 111 3.36 0.46 -5.40
C LEU A 111 3.40 -0.67 -4.38
N LEU A 112 3.79 -1.89 -4.77
CA LEU A 112 3.99 -3.01 -3.83
C LEU A 112 5.47 -3.18 -3.42
N ILE A 113 6.36 -2.28 -3.83
CA ILE A 113 7.77 -2.23 -3.40
C ILE A 113 8.52 -3.55 -3.66
N GLN A 114 8.29 -4.17 -4.82
CA GLN A 114 9.07 -5.35 -5.21
C GLN A 114 10.55 -4.99 -5.46
N GLN A 115 10.81 -3.82 -6.03
CA GLN A 115 12.17 -3.32 -6.25
C GLN A 115 12.57 -2.40 -5.10
N GLY A 116 13.41 -2.87 -4.18
CA GLY A 116 13.82 -2.08 -3.02
C GLY A 116 14.80 -0.94 -3.33
N GLU A 117 15.47 -0.99 -4.48
CA GLU A 117 16.53 -0.03 -4.86
C GLU A 117 16.00 1.40 -4.99
N PHE A 118 14.89 1.59 -5.71
CA PHE A 118 14.33 2.94 -5.89
C PHE A 118 13.81 3.52 -4.56
N ILE A 119 13.31 2.68 -3.64
CA ILE A 119 12.89 3.14 -2.30
C ILE A 119 14.08 3.60 -1.49
N ALA A 120 15.21 2.88 -1.54
CA ALA A 120 16.44 3.33 -0.89
C ALA A 120 16.85 4.71 -1.42
N GLN A 121 16.87 4.87 -2.75
CA GLN A 121 17.21 6.14 -3.40
C GLN A 121 16.23 7.28 -3.07
N ILE A 122 14.92 7.00 -2.97
CA ILE A 122 13.92 7.97 -2.51
C ILE A 122 14.19 8.36 -1.05
N LEU A 123 14.44 7.40 -0.17
CA LEU A 123 14.73 7.65 1.24
C LEU A 123 16.07 8.37 1.46
N ASP A 124 17.01 8.27 0.53
CA ASP A 124 18.27 9.04 0.53
C ASP A 124 18.06 10.46 0.02
N THR A 125 17.43 10.59 -1.15
CA THR A 125 17.32 11.87 -1.88
C THR A 125 16.27 12.79 -1.28
N CYS A 126 15.21 12.22 -0.71
CA CYS A 126 14.07 12.98 -0.18
C CYS A 126 14.04 13.07 1.35
N ASP A 127 15.06 12.58 2.07
CA ASP A 127 15.10 12.55 3.54
C ASP A 127 14.80 13.95 4.14
N ASP A 128 15.45 14.99 3.61
CA ASP A 128 15.33 16.37 4.08
C ASP A 128 13.94 16.98 3.87
N GLU A 129 13.28 16.66 2.77
CA GLU A 129 11.92 17.15 2.49
C GLU A 129 10.87 16.32 3.25
N LEU A 130 11.06 15.00 3.38
CA LEU A 130 10.13 14.11 4.06
C LEU A 130 10.14 14.29 5.59
N CYS A 131 11.25 14.76 6.18
CA CYS A 131 11.31 15.09 7.61
C CYS A 131 10.39 16.27 7.98
N LYS A 132 10.13 17.19 7.05
CA LYS A 132 9.33 18.40 7.30
C LYS A 132 7.85 18.06 7.56
N PRO A 133 7.10 18.91 8.28
CA PRO A 133 5.65 18.77 8.37
C PRO A 133 5.02 19.04 7.00
N ILE A 134 3.85 18.45 6.70
CA ILE A 134 3.21 18.53 5.37
C ILE A 134 3.13 19.97 4.82
N LYS A 135 2.87 20.95 5.68
CA LYS A 135 2.69 22.37 5.30
C LYS A 135 3.93 22.99 4.66
N ASP A 136 5.11 22.50 5.04
CA ASP A 136 6.39 23.06 4.61
C ASP A 136 6.97 22.31 3.40
N ILE A 137 6.32 21.23 2.96
CA ILE A 137 6.76 20.43 1.83
C ILE A 137 6.29 21.07 0.53
N ILE A 138 7.23 21.31 -0.38
CA ILE A 138 6.94 21.84 -1.71
C ILE A 138 6.71 20.68 -2.68
N PRO A 139 5.48 20.46 -3.22
CA PRO A 139 5.18 19.30 -4.05
C PRO A 139 5.99 19.23 -5.34
N SER A 140 6.28 20.37 -5.97
CA SER A 140 7.08 20.41 -7.21
C SER A 140 8.53 19.99 -6.98
N ARG A 141 9.11 20.38 -5.85
CA ARG A 141 10.45 19.93 -5.43
C ARG A 141 10.43 18.42 -5.16
N MET A 142 9.41 17.93 -4.45
CA MET A 142 9.26 16.50 -4.17
C MET A 142 9.14 15.68 -5.46
N GLN A 143 8.34 16.12 -6.43
CA GLN A 143 8.23 15.49 -7.75
C GLN A 143 9.59 15.39 -8.44
N THR A 144 10.33 16.51 -8.48
CA THR A 144 11.67 16.54 -9.09
C THR A 144 12.65 15.58 -8.41
N LEU A 145 12.64 15.52 -7.06
CA LEU A 145 13.54 14.65 -6.29
C LEU A 145 13.26 13.17 -6.54
N VAL A 146 11.99 12.78 -6.58
CA VAL A 146 11.61 11.38 -6.86
C VAL A 146 11.82 11.04 -8.33
N ASP A 147 11.57 11.97 -9.26
CA ASP A 147 11.89 11.75 -10.67
C ASP A 147 13.40 11.50 -10.84
N MET A 148 14.25 12.23 -10.11
CA MET A 148 15.69 11.95 -10.04
C MET A 148 16.00 10.59 -9.42
N ALA A 149 15.29 10.20 -8.36
CA ALA A 149 15.46 8.91 -7.71
C ALA A 149 15.03 7.72 -8.57
N ILE A 150 14.10 7.92 -9.51
CA ILE A 150 13.56 6.85 -10.35
C ILE A 150 14.27 6.80 -11.72
N ARG A 151 15.09 7.80 -12.09
CA ARG A 151 15.76 7.90 -13.41
C ARG A 151 16.52 6.64 -13.84
N GLY A 152 17.10 5.89 -12.91
CA GLY A 152 17.82 4.64 -13.19
C GLY A 152 16.97 3.47 -13.70
N VAL A 153 15.64 3.54 -13.60
CA VAL A 153 14.74 2.43 -13.97
C VAL A 153 14.08 2.71 -15.33
N GLU A 154 14.50 1.98 -16.37
CA GLU A 154 13.98 2.11 -17.75
C GLU A 154 12.59 1.46 -17.90
N ASP A 155 11.51 2.18 -17.56
CA ASP A 155 10.14 1.73 -17.84
C ASP A 155 9.38 2.77 -18.71
N SER A 156 8.76 2.31 -19.81
CA SER A 156 7.93 3.11 -20.75
C SER A 156 6.72 3.79 -20.08
N ILE A 157 6.28 3.24 -18.94
CA ILE A 157 5.07 3.68 -18.20
C ILE A 157 5.44 4.67 -17.06
N ARG A 158 6.71 5.02 -16.91
CA ARG A 158 7.21 5.90 -15.84
C ARG A 158 6.50 7.25 -15.79
N ASP A 159 6.20 7.85 -16.94
CA ASP A 159 5.57 9.18 -17.02
C ASP A 159 4.15 9.22 -16.43
N ASP A 160 3.52 8.07 -16.21
CA ASP A 160 2.23 7.98 -15.53
C ASP A 160 2.38 7.98 -13.99
N LEU A 161 3.59 7.88 -13.43
CA LEU A 161 3.84 7.91 -11.99
C LEU A 161 3.93 9.35 -11.47
N ASN A 162 3.05 9.68 -10.54
CA ASN A 162 2.98 11.00 -9.89
C ASN A 162 3.04 10.85 -8.38
N ILE A 163 3.54 11.85 -7.69
CA ILE A 163 3.51 11.89 -6.23
C ILE A 163 2.25 12.59 -5.77
N VAL A 164 1.63 12.03 -4.73
CA VAL A 164 0.53 12.67 -4.03
C VAL A 164 0.86 12.72 -2.54
N LEU A 165 0.74 13.90 -1.95
CA LEU A 165 0.81 14.06 -0.50
C LEU A 165 -0.61 13.93 0.05
N GLN A 166 -0.90 12.82 0.71
CA GLN A 166 -2.20 12.61 1.33
C GLN A 166 -2.24 13.26 2.71
N PRO A 167 -3.14 14.23 2.96
CA PRO A 167 -3.20 14.94 4.23
C PRO A 167 -3.82 14.11 5.37
N GLN A 168 -4.38 12.94 5.05
CA GLN A 168 -5.02 12.04 6.00
C GLN A 168 -4.05 10.97 6.44
N ASP A 169 -4.02 10.67 7.74
CA ASP A 169 -3.27 9.54 8.29
C ASP A 169 -3.82 8.19 7.77
N LEU A 170 -2.94 7.21 7.62
CA LEU A 170 -3.28 5.86 7.18
C LEU A 170 -4.32 5.22 8.13
N CYS A 171 -4.23 5.44 9.44
CA CYS A 171 -5.24 4.98 10.40
C CYS A 171 -6.61 5.55 10.10
N TYR A 172 -6.69 6.86 9.86
CA TYR A 172 -7.95 7.51 9.53
C TYR A 172 -8.52 6.98 8.21
N GLN A 173 -7.67 6.78 7.20
CA GLN A 173 -8.07 6.21 5.91
C GLN A 173 -8.60 4.77 6.04
N VAL A 174 -7.90 3.93 6.80
CA VAL A 174 -8.32 2.55 7.10
C VAL A 174 -9.65 2.55 7.86
N SER A 175 -9.75 3.30 8.96
CA SER A 175 -10.95 3.36 9.78
C SER A 175 -12.16 3.87 9.01
N LYS A 176 -11.97 4.84 8.11
CA LYS A 176 -13.03 5.34 7.23
C LYS A 176 -13.53 4.28 6.25
N ILE A 177 -12.63 3.47 5.70
CA ILE A 177 -13.03 2.39 4.77
C ILE A 177 -13.77 1.29 5.53
N LEU A 178 -13.30 0.94 6.73
CA LEU A 178 -13.98 -0.03 7.60
C LEU A 178 -15.34 0.47 8.09
N SER A 179 -15.47 1.76 8.45
CA SER A 179 -16.75 2.33 8.89
C SER A 179 -17.77 2.42 7.74
N VAL A 180 -17.31 2.70 6.51
CA VAL A 180 -18.14 2.65 5.30
C VAL A 180 -18.62 1.22 5.01
N ALA A 181 -17.83 0.20 5.32
CA ALA A 181 -18.26 -1.20 5.18
C ALA A 181 -19.27 -1.62 6.26
N SER A 182 -19.21 -1.01 7.46
CA SER A 182 -20.03 -1.38 8.62
C SER A 182 -21.33 -0.58 8.81
N ASN A 183 -21.70 0.34 7.91
CA ASN A 183 -22.90 1.20 8.03
C ASN A 183 -23.00 1.99 9.36
N GLU A 184 -21.87 2.23 10.05
CA GLU A 184 -21.83 3.04 11.26
C GLU A 184 -21.27 4.44 10.91
N GLU A 185 -22.17 5.39 10.66
CA GLU A 185 -21.86 6.81 10.39
C GLU A 185 -21.43 7.60 11.65
N SER A 186 -20.96 6.93 12.71
CA SER A 186 -20.74 7.55 14.02
C SER A 186 -19.32 8.08 14.27
N CYS A 187 -18.37 7.88 13.35
CA CYS A 187 -17.00 8.43 13.45
C CYS A 187 -16.78 9.64 12.53
N GLN A 188 -17.75 10.56 12.48
CA GLN A 188 -17.55 11.92 11.98
C GLN A 188 -16.95 12.80 13.08
N LYS A 189 -15.87 12.32 13.73
CA LYS A 189 -14.99 13.23 14.47
C LYS A 189 -14.27 14.10 13.45
N SER A 190 -14.29 15.40 13.71
CA SER A 190 -13.73 16.48 12.90
C SER A 190 -12.55 16.04 12.03
N ILE A 191 -12.59 16.41 10.75
CA ILE A 191 -11.43 16.45 9.87
C ILE A 191 -10.52 17.58 10.38
N GLU A 192 -9.97 17.42 11.58
CA GLU A 192 -8.78 18.14 11.95
C GLU A 192 -7.68 17.50 11.12
N LEU A 193 -7.35 18.15 10.00
CA LEU A 193 -6.10 17.92 9.29
C LEU A 193 -5.02 17.86 10.38
N ASN A 194 -4.43 16.70 10.62
CA ASN A 194 -3.34 16.58 11.57
C ASN A 194 -2.16 17.36 10.99
N THR A 195 -2.10 18.66 11.29
CA THR A 195 -1.10 19.57 10.73
C THR A 195 0.32 19.30 11.25
N SER A 196 0.47 18.31 12.12
CA SER A 196 1.72 17.80 12.68
C SER A 196 2.25 16.54 11.97
N LEU A 197 1.54 15.97 11.01
CA LEU A 197 2.02 14.78 10.30
C LEU A 197 3.29 15.10 9.51
N SER A 198 4.23 14.17 9.56
CA SER A 198 5.50 14.27 8.83
C SER A 198 5.30 13.86 7.37
N GLY A 199 6.13 14.39 6.47
CA GLY A 199 6.15 13.98 5.06
C GLY A 199 6.24 12.47 4.87
N PHE A 200 6.97 11.75 5.73
CA PHE A 200 7.05 10.28 5.68
C PHE A 200 5.71 9.55 5.86
N GLU A 201 4.77 10.14 6.60
CA GLU A 201 3.45 9.54 6.83
C GLU A 201 2.47 9.86 5.69
N CYS A 202 2.70 10.97 4.99
CA CYS A 202 1.80 11.51 3.97
C CYS A 202 2.20 11.20 2.54
N PHE A 203 3.45 10.80 2.33
CA PHE A 203 3.98 10.48 1.01
C PHE A 203 3.32 9.24 0.41
N THR A 204 2.76 9.39 -0.79
CA THR A 204 2.23 8.27 -1.59
C THR A 204 2.61 8.39 -3.06
N LEU A 205 2.75 7.24 -3.70
CA LEU A 205 2.87 7.13 -5.15
C LEU A 205 1.48 6.96 -5.78
N ASN A 206 1.24 7.65 -6.87
CA ASN A 206 0.00 7.60 -7.63
C ASN A 206 0.28 7.22 -9.08
N MET A 207 -0.55 6.34 -9.64
CA MET A 207 -0.54 6.07 -11.07
C MET A 207 -1.65 6.86 -11.76
N ALA A 208 -1.28 7.76 -12.67
CA ALA A 208 -2.21 8.48 -13.52
C ALA A 208 -2.74 7.55 -14.61
N CYS A 209 -3.94 6.99 -14.38
CA CYS A 209 -4.61 6.18 -15.37
C CYS A 209 -5.50 7.05 -16.28
N ARG A 210 -5.06 7.27 -17.52
CA ARG A 210 -5.89 7.89 -18.56
C ARG A 210 -7.03 6.95 -18.96
N TRP A 211 -8.11 7.51 -19.46
CA TRP A 211 -9.18 6.71 -20.07
C TRP A 211 -8.63 6.01 -21.32
N PRO A 212 -8.92 4.71 -21.58
CA PRO A 212 -9.88 3.80 -20.93
C PRO A 212 -9.34 2.95 -19.77
N ILE A 213 -8.04 3.02 -19.46
CA ILE A 213 -7.39 2.22 -18.39
C ILE A 213 -8.00 2.49 -17.01
N SER A 214 -8.53 3.70 -16.80
CA SER A 214 -9.28 4.09 -15.60
C SER A 214 -10.51 3.21 -15.29
N LEU A 215 -11.02 2.46 -16.27
CA LEU A 215 -12.10 1.49 -16.06
C LEU A 215 -11.66 0.33 -15.16
N ILE A 216 -10.41 -0.10 -15.32
CA ILE A 216 -9.82 -1.20 -14.57
C ILE A 216 -9.18 -0.65 -13.30
N PHE A 217 -8.35 0.40 -13.45
CA PHE A 217 -7.73 1.09 -12.33
C PHE A 217 -8.60 2.24 -11.85
N ASN A 218 -9.63 1.84 -11.11
CA ASN A 218 -10.52 2.77 -10.43
C ASN A 218 -9.82 3.52 -9.30
N ALA A 219 -10.30 4.71 -8.95
CA ALA A 219 -9.80 5.49 -7.82
C ALA A 219 -9.83 4.69 -6.50
N ARG A 220 -10.85 3.83 -6.32
CA ARG A 220 -10.94 2.93 -5.15
C ARG A 220 -9.76 1.94 -5.12
N ILE A 221 -9.47 1.31 -6.25
CA ILE A 221 -8.38 0.34 -6.39
C ILE A 221 -7.02 1.02 -6.19
N ILE A 222 -6.81 2.19 -6.82
CA ILE A 222 -5.57 2.96 -6.64
C ILE A 222 -5.40 3.36 -5.16
N SER A 223 -6.48 3.74 -4.48
CA SER A 223 -6.43 4.07 -3.04
C SER A 223 -6.00 2.88 -2.19
N CYS A 224 -6.48 1.66 -2.48
CA CYS A 224 -6.05 0.45 -1.78
C CYS A 224 -4.56 0.16 -2.00
N TYR A 225 -4.05 0.30 -3.24
CA TYR A 225 -2.61 0.19 -3.49
C TYR A 225 -1.79 1.25 -2.74
N GLN A 226 -2.28 2.48 -2.68
CA GLN A 226 -1.64 3.56 -1.93
C GLN A 226 -1.57 3.24 -0.44
N MET A 227 -2.60 2.62 0.14
CA MET A 227 -2.59 2.23 1.55
C MET A 227 -1.52 1.17 1.84
N ILE A 228 -1.42 0.15 0.98
CA ILE A 228 -0.36 -0.87 1.09
C ILE A 228 1.01 -0.21 0.97
N PHE A 229 1.20 0.63 -0.07
CA PHE A 229 2.45 1.36 -0.28
C PHE A 229 2.86 2.17 0.96
N ARG A 230 1.94 2.95 1.54
CA ARG A 230 2.19 3.78 2.72
C ARG A 230 2.67 2.94 3.91
N LEU A 231 2.03 1.80 4.15
CA LEU A 231 2.41 0.90 5.23
C LEU A 231 3.84 0.38 5.03
N LEU A 232 4.12 -0.19 3.86
CA LEU A 232 5.43 -0.78 3.54
C LEU A 232 6.53 0.28 3.55
N PHE A 233 6.25 1.46 2.99
CA PHE A 233 7.16 2.60 2.99
C PHE A 233 7.48 3.08 4.40
N TYR A 234 6.47 3.20 5.27
CA TYR A 234 6.69 3.60 6.66
C TYR A 234 7.49 2.55 7.45
N CYS A 235 7.21 1.25 7.25
CA CYS A 235 8.02 0.18 7.82
C CYS A 235 9.51 0.28 7.40
N LYS A 236 9.77 0.57 6.12
CA LYS A 236 11.13 0.78 5.60
C LYS A 236 11.80 2.04 6.16
N HIS A 237 11.04 3.11 6.35
CA HIS A 237 11.53 4.31 7.00
C HIS A 237 11.98 4.04 8.44
N VAL A 238 11.17 3.34 9.25
CA VAL A 238 11.52 3.04 10.66
C VAL A 238 12.73 2.09 10.74
N GLU A 239 12.82 1.09 9.86
CA GLU A 239 14.01 0.22 9.76
C GLU A 239 15.29 1.03 9.48
N ARG A 240 15.22 1.97 8.54
CA ARG A 240 16.34 2.86 8.19
C ARG A 240 16.71 3.76 9.36
N LEU A 241 15.75 4.30 10.09
CA LEU A 241 15.98 5.08 11.30
C LEU A 241 16.74 4.29 12.37
N LEU A 242 16.33 3.06 12.66
CA LEU A 242 17.04 2.17 13.59
C LEU A 242 18.44 1.80 13.09
N SER A 243 18.62 1.65 11.77
CA SER A 243 19.94 1.41 11.16
C SER A 243 20.85 2.63 11.29
N LYS A 244 20.32 3.86 11.15
CA LYS A 244 21.08 5.10 11.43
C LYS A 244 21.58 5.11 12.89
N VAL A 245 20.75 4.70 13.85
CA VAL A 245 21.16 4.57 15.26
C VAL A 245 22.26 3.52 15.43
N TRP A 246 22.17 2.38 14.76
CA TRP A 246 23.24 1.38 14.80
C TRP A 246 24.59 1.94 14.32
N ILE A 247 24.62 2.75 13.27
CA ILE A 247 25.85 3.41 12.79
C ILE A 247 26.41 4.37 13.85
N LEU A 248 25.54 5.10 14.56
CA LEU A 248 25.96 5.94 15.69
C LEU A 248 26.54 5.09 16.82
N ASP A 249 25.91 3.96 17.13
CA ASP A 249 26.33 3.04 18.18
C ASP A 249 27.70 2.41 17.90
N GLN A 250 28.04 2.15 16.63
CA GLN A 250 29.37 1.63 16.25
C GLN A 250 30.51 2.56 16.69
N ARG A 251 30.27 3.86 16.77
CA ARG A 251 31.27 4.82 17.26
C ARG A 251 31.55 4.67 18.75
N LEU A 252 30.57 4.18 19.51
CA LEU A 252 30.66 3.97 20.97
C LEU A 252 31.48 2.74 21.35
N ARG A 253 31.61 1.79 20.43
CA ARG A 253 32.48 0.62 20.66
C ARG A 253 33.95 0.99 20.83
N LYS A 254 34.32 2.23 20.51
CA LYS A 254 35.66 2.79 20.72
C LYS A 254 35.84 3.41 22.12
N LEU A 255 34.78 3.54 22.92
CA LEU A 255 34.85 4.09 24.28
C LEU A 255 35.33 3.04 25.29
N PRO A 256 35.81 3.47 26.48
CA PRO A 256 36.18 2.56 27.57
C PRO A 256 35.01 1.65 28.00
N PRO A 257 35.30 0.43 28.50
CA PRO A 257 34.28 -0.57 28.81
C PRO A 257 33.23 -0.10 29.82
N ASP A 258 33.62 0.70 30.83
CA ASP A 258 32.70 1.19 31.88
C ASP A 258 31.58 2.08 31.32
N GLN A 259 31.90 2.90 30.32
CA GLN A 259 30.90 3.73 29.63
C GLN A 259 30.07 2.91 28.65
N MET A 260 30.64 1.86 28.06
CA MET A 260 29.94 0.96 27.15
C MET A 260 28.82 0.18 27.87
N HIS A 261 29.03 -0.23 29.12
CA HIS A 261 28.04 -0.97 29.90
C HIS A 261 26.72 -0.21 30.06
N GLN A 262 26.75 1.13 30.16
CA GLN A 262 25.56 1.97 30.27
C GLN A 262 24.66 1.93 29.01
N TYR A 263 25.25 1.63 27.84
CA TYR A 263 24.52 1.55 26.57
C TYR A 263 24.10 0.12 26.19
N SER A 264 24.50 -0.88 26.97
CA SER A 264 24.20 -2.29 26.69
C SER A 264 22.69 -2.56 26.53
N GLY A 265 21.86 -1.98 27.41
CA GLY A 265 20.40 -2.09 27.33
C GLY A 265 19.83 -1.46 26.05
N ALA A 266 20.38 -0.32 25.61
CA ALA A 266 19.97 0.34 24.38
C ALA A 266 20.33 -0.50 23.14
N PHE A 267 21.51 -1.14 23.13
CA PHE A 267 21.89 -2.05 22.05
C PHE A 267 20.96 -3.26 21.98
N ALA A 268 20.64 -3.87 23.12
CA ALA A 268 19.72 -4.99 23.20
C ALA A 268 18.33 -4.60 22.68
N LEU A 269 17.77 -3.49 23.17
CA LEU A 269 16.46 -2.98 22.72
C LEU A 269 16.43 -2.71 21.22
N ARG A 270 17.45 -2.03 20.68
CA ARG A 270 17.56 -1.78 19.23
C ARG A 270 17.57 -3.08 18.43
N HIS A 271 18.33 -4.09 18.88
CA HIS A 271 18.36 -5.39 18.20
C HIS A 271 16.98 -6.06 18.19
N LYS A 272 16.24 -6.01 19.30
CA LYS A 272 14.86 -6.53 19.36
C LYS A 272 13.93 -5.78 18.40
N MET A 273 14.00 -4.45 18.34
CA MET A 273 13.18 -3.61 17.45
C MET A 273 13.48 -3.84 15.97
N ILE A 274 14.75 -3.96 15.58
CA ILE A 274 15.16 -4.26 14.20
C ILE A 274 14.63 -5.65 13.81
N TYR A 275 14.82 -6.65 14.66
CA TYR A 275 14.34 -8.01 14.38
C TYR A 275 12.82 -8.05 14.18
N PHE A 276 12.06 -7.35 15.04
CA PHE A 276 10.62 -7.21 14.90
C PHE A 276 10.22 -6.61 13.54
N ILE A 277 10.78 -5.46 13.17
CA ILE A 277 10.41 -4.76 11.93
C ILE A 277 10.81 -5.60 10.71
N GLN A 278 11.99 -6.21 10.71
CA GLN A 278 12.44 -7.06 9.63
C GLN A 278 11.49 -8.24 9.45
N ASN A 279 11.14 -8.94 10.52
CA ASN A 279 10.19 -10.06 10.45
C ASN A 279 8.82 -9.64 9.91
N MET A 280 8.32 -8.48 10.33
CA MET A 280 7.04 -7.95 9.84
C MET A 280 7.11 -7.59 8.36
N GLN A 281 8.20 -6.98 7.89
CA GLN A 281 8.39 -6.68 6.48
C GLN A 281 8.55 -7.95 5.64
N TYR A 282 9.29 -8.95 6.11
CA TYR A 282 9.40 -10.26 5.45
C TYR A 282 8.04 -10.92 5.31
N TYR A 283 7.23 -10.94 6.38
CA TYR A 283 5.87 -11.45 6.31
C TYR A 283 5.03 -10.70 5.26
N MET A 284 5.02 -9.36 5.29
CA MET A 284 4.21 -8.57 4.36
C MET A 284 4.62 -8.80 2.89
N MET A 285 5.92 -8.87 2.60
CA MET A 285 6.40 -9.05 1.23
C MET A 285 6.26 -10.50 0.74
N GLU A 286 6.79 -11.47 1.50
CA GLU A 286 6.95 -12.85 1.04
C GLU A 286 5.73 -13.73 1.29
N GLU A 287 4.89 -13.44 2.30
CA GLU A 287 3.74 -14.30 2.65
C GLU A 287 2.38 -13.66 2.40
N ALA A 288 2.29 -12.34 2.52
CA ALA A 288 1.06 -11.63 2.17
C ALA A 288 1.04 -11.28 0.68
N ILE A 289 2.03 -10.55 0.17
CA ILE A 289 1.97 -10.00 -1.19
C ILE A 289 2.34 -11.03 -2.27
N GLU A 290 3.49 -11.71 -2.13
CA GLU A 290 4.02 -12.60 -3.18
C GLU A 290 3.09 -13.77 -3.54
N PRO A 291 2.57 -14.59 -2.61
CA PRO A 291 1.72 -15.73 -2.97
C PRO A 291 0.39 -15.28 -3.58
N ASN A 292 -0.18 -14.18 -3.08
CA ASN A 292 -1.39 -13.59 -3.66
C ASN A 292 -1.12 -13.09 -5.09
N TRP A 293 0.07 -12.55 -5.35
CA TRP A 293 0.47 -12.14 -6.69
C TRP A 293 0.65 -13.34 -7.63
N ILE A 294 1.26 -14.42 -7.17
CA ILE A 294 1.43 -15.66 -7.96
C ILE A 294 0.05 -16.23 -8.32
N GLU A 295 -0.88 -16.30 -7.36
CA GLU A 295 -2.27 -16.71 -7.62
C GLU A 295 -2.93 -15.82 -8.67
N PHE A 296 -2.81 -14.50 -8.51
CA PHE A 296 -3.32 -13.52 -9.48
C PHE A 296 -2.71 -13.72 -10.87
N GLN A 297 -1.41 -13.93 -10.98
CA GLN A 297 -0.73 -14.14 -12.26
C GLN A 297 -1.17 -15.45 -12.94
N LEU A 298 -1.43 -16.51 -12.17
CA LEU A 298 -1.99 -17.76 -12.68
C LEU A 298 -3.41 -17.57 -13.22
N GLU A 299 -4.26 -16.87 -12.48
CA GLU A 299 -5.62 -16.53 -12.93
C GLU A 299 -5.60 -15.61 -14.16
N LEU A 300 -4.69 -14.62 -14.19
CA LEU A 300 -4.47 -13.79 -15.36
C LEU A 300 -4.09 -14.64 -16.57
N LYS A 301 -3.14 -15.58 -16.45
CA LYS A 301 -2.75 -16.46 -17.55
C LYS A 301 -3.91 -17.33 -18.04
N LYS A 302 -4.82 -17.77 -17.16
CA LYS A 302 -6.03 -18.50 -17.56
C LYS A 302 -6.97 -17.61 -18.38
N VAL A 303 -7.09 -16.33 -18.02
CA VAL A 303 -7.94 -15.35 -18.73
C VAL A 303 -7.29 -14.88 -20.03
N THR A 304 -5.98 -14.64 -20.07
CA THR A 304 -5.26 -14.09 -21.23
C THR A 304 -4.70 -15.14 -22.19
N GLY A 305 -4.59 -16.40 -21.77
CA GLY A 305 -4.08 -17.47 -22.63
C GLY A 305 -4.95 -17.61 -23.89
N PRO A 306 -4.37 -17.96 -25.05
CA PRO A 306 -5.15 -18.24 -26.24
C PRO A 306 -6.14 -19.37 -25.90
N CYS A 307 -7.42 -19.17 -26.20
CA CYS A 307 -8.35 -20.29 -26.21
C CYS A 307 -7.78 -21.28 -27.22
N SER A 308 -7.29 -22.43 -26.77
CA SER A 308 -6.94 -23.54 -27.65
C SER A 308 -8.22 -24.01 -28.35
N SER A 309 -8.56 -23.36 -29.45
CA SER A 309 -9.57 -23.78 -30.39
C SER A 309 -8.98 -24.88 -31.27
N SER A 310 -8.92 -26.10 -30.74
CA SER A 310 -8.93 -27.34 -31.54
C SER A 310 -8.80 -28.54 -30.60
N ASN A 311 -9.93 -28.97 -30.05
CA ASN A 311 -10.31 -30.38 -30.08
C ASN A 311 -11.78 -30.46 -29.65
N VAL A 312 -12.63 -30.42 -30.66
CA VAL A 312 -13.97 -31.01 -30.61
C VAL A 312 -13.74 -32.50 -30.35
N HIS A 313 -14.01 -32.97 -29.13
CA HIS A 313 -14.69 -34.24 -28.88
C HIS A 313 -15.08 -34.40 -27.40
N ASN A 314 -16.40 -34.39 -27.19
CA ASN A 314 -17.19 -35.20 -26.26
C ASN A 314 -16.80 -35.23 -24.76
N GLY A 315 -17.48 -34.38 -23.99
CA GLY A 315 -17.75 -34.58 -22.57
C GLY A 315 -18.84 -33.61 -22.10
N PRO A 316 -19.91 -34.06 -21.42
CA PRO A 316 -20.93 -33.15 -20.92
C PRO A 316 -20.41 -32.45 -19.65
N PHE A 317 -20.59 -31.13 -19.60
CA PHE A 317 -20.51 -30.32 -18.39
C PHE A 317 -19.10 -29.92 -17.89
N VAL A 318 -18.35 -29.14 -18.68
CA VAL A 318 -17.33 -28.22 -18.13
C VAL A 318 -17.46 -26.85 -18.79
N THR A 319 -17.60 -25.84 -17.96
CA THR A 319 -17.92 -24.45 -18.24
C THR A 319 -16.83 -23.75 -19.05
N ASN A 320 -17.07 -23.55 -20.35
CA ASN A 320 -16.31 -22.62 -21.17
C ASN A 320 -16.67 -21.19 -20.71
N LYS A 321 -16.07 -20.73 -19.60
CA LYS A 321 -16.33 -19.41 -19.03
C LYS A 321 -15.83 -18.36 -20.03
N VAL A 322 -16.76 -17.63 -20.64
CA VAL A 322 -16.45 -16.55 -21.60
C VAL A 322 -15.54 -15.54 -20.91
N LYS A 323 -14.32 -15.37 -21.43
CA LYS A 323 -13.32 -14.43 -20.92
C LYS A 323 -13.83 -13.00 -21.09
N SER A 324 -14.15 -12.34 -19.98
CA SER A 324 -14.69 -10.99 -19.96
C SER A 324 -13.75 -10.03 -19.24
N ILE A 325 -13.79 -8.76 -19.62
CA ILE A 325 -13.07 -7.70 -18.91
C ILE A 325 -13.57 -7.56 -17.45
N ASP A 326 -14.85 -7.85 -17.21
CA ASP A 326 -15.44 -7.84 -15.87
C ASP A 326 -14.81 -8.92 -14.97
N ASP A 327 -14.50 -10.09 -15.52
CA ASP A 327 -13.82 -11.15 -14.77
C ASP A 327 -12.42 -10.70 -14.36
N LEU A 328 -11.71 -9.99 -15.26
CA LEU A 328 -10.40 -9.42 -14.95
C LEU A 328 -10.47 -8.40 -13.82
N ILE A 329 -11.45 -7.49 -13.86
CA ILE A 329 -11.68 -6.50 -12.80
C ILE A 329 -12.01 -7.20 -11.47
N ALA A 330 -12.85 -8.24 -11.50
CA ALA A 330 -13.21 -9.00 -10.31
C ALA A 330 -12.01 -9.75 -9.71
N ILE A 331 -11.18 -10.39 -10.55
CA ILE A 331 -9.96 -11.07 -10.13
C ILE A 331 -8.98 -10.07 -9.51
N HIS A 332 -8.79 -8.91 -10.12
CA HIS A 332 -7.92 -7.86 -9.60
C HIS A 332 -8.39 -7.31 -8.26
N LYS A 333 -9.70 -7.03 -8.13
CA LYS A 333 -10.29 -6.62 -6.86
C LYS A 333 -10.08 -7.66 -5.77
N ARG A 334 -10.34 -8.95 -6.07
CA ARG A 334 -10.12 -10.05 -5.13
C ARG A 334 -8.67 -10.16 -4.68
N PHE A 335 -7.72 -10.02 -5.60
CA PHE A 335 -6.29 -9.99 -5.28
C PHE A 335 -5.98 -8.88 -4.27
N LEU A 336 -6.47 -7.66 -4.53
CA LEU A 336 -6.18 -6.51 -3.69
C LEU A 336 -6.84 -6.63 -2.31
N ASP A 337 -8.09 -7.08 -2.25
CA ASP A 337 -8.80 -7.31 -0.99
C ASP A 337 -8.07 -8.37 -0.13
N LYS A 338 -7.56 -9.45 -0.75
CA LYS A 338 -6.70 -10.43 -0.06
C LYS A 338 -5.41 -9.80 0.47
N CYS A 339 -4.70 -9.03 -0.35
CA CYS A 339 -3.47 -8.35 0.07
C CYS A 339 -3.72 -7.36 1.22
N MET A 340 -4.82 -6.61 1.19
CA MET A 340 -5.20 -5.68 2.26
C MET A 340 -5.48 -6.42 3.57
N ASN A 341 -6.21 -7.54 3.50
CA ASN A 341 -6.50 -8.38 4.66
C ASN A 341 -5.21 -8.99 5.25
N ASP A 342 -4.38 -9.59 4.39
CA ASP A 342 -3.14 -10.26 4.79
C ASP A 342 -2.08 -9.26 5.30
N CYS A 343 -2.08 -8.01 4.82
CA CYS A 343 -1.21 -6.93 5.33
C CYS A 343 -1.72 -6.29 6.64
N LEU A 344 -2.71 -6.89 7.30
CA LEU A 344 -3.33 -6.43 8.56
C LEU A 344 -4.19 -5.16 8.43
N LEU A 345 -4.29 -4.54 7.26
CA LEU A 345 -4.97 -3.25 7.07
C LEU A 345 -6.48 -3.32 7.32
N THR A 346 -7.11 -4.49 7.12
CA THR A 346 -8.56 -4.65 7.36
C THR A 346 -8.89 -4.96 8.83
N ASN A 347 -7.90 -5.38 9.63
CA ASN A 347 -8.14 -5.76 11.01
C ASN A 347 -8.10 -4.52 11.94
N ALA A 348 -9.27 -4.17 12.48
CA ALA A 348 -9.43 -3.00 13.34
C ALA A 348 -8.65 -3.07 14.66
N LEU A 349 -8.24 -4.25 15.11
CA LEU A 349 -7.50 -4.46 16.36
C LEU A 349 -5.99 -4.52 16.13
N LEU A 350 -5.55 -5.37 15.19
CA LEU A 350 -4.13 -5.63 14.95
C LEU A 350 -3.40 -4.41 14.36
N PHE A 351 -4.06 -3.66 13.47
CA PHE A 351 -3.40 -2.54 12.79
C PHE A 351 -3.02 -1.39 13.75
N PRO A 352 -3.90 -0.90 14.66
CA PRO A 352 -3.50 0.08 15.67
C PRO A 352 -2.36 -0.39 16.58
N MET A 353 -2.36 -1.66 17.01
CA MET A 353 -1.28 -2.22 17.82
C MET A 353 0.05 -2.24 17.06
N PHE A 354 0.03 -2.66 15.80
CA PHE A 354 1.21 -2.64 14.94
C PHE A 354 1.76 -1.21 14.77
N LYS A 355 0.88 -0.23 14.52
CA LYS A 355 1.31 1.17 14.43
C LYS A 355 1.87 1.72 15.74
N SER A 356 1.27 1.36 16.88
CA SER A 356 1.78 1.71 18.21
C SER A 356 3.21 1.20 18.41
N LEU A 357 3.50 -0.04 18.00
CA LEU A 357 4.86 -0.60 18.04
C LEU A 357 5.84 0.20 17.17
N LEU A 358 5.45 0.58 15.95
CA LEU A 358 6.28 1.43 15.09
C LEU A 358 6.54 2.82 15.70
N ALA A 359 5.54 3.39 16.39
CA ALA A 359 5.70 4.66 17.11
C ALA A 359 6.70 4.53 18.26
N ILE A 360 6.66 3.45 19.05
CA ILE A 360 7.63 3.19 20.13
C ILE A 360 9.06 3.06 19.55
N CYS A 361 9.22 2.40 18.40
CA CYS A 361 10.51 2.33 17.72
C CYS A 361 11.03 3.72 17.31
N LYS A 362 10.14 4.59 16.81
CA LYS A 362 10.47 5.98 16.45
C LYS A 362 10.82 6.83 17.68
N ASP A 363 10.09 6.68 18.78
CA ASP A 363 10.37 7.35 20.05
C ASP A 363 11.76 6.97 20.58
N PHE A 364 12.11 5.68 20.53
CA PHE A 364 13.44 5.18 20.88
C PHE A 364 14.53 5.82 20.02
N VAL A 365 14.36 5.84 18.69
CA VAL A 365 15.34 6.48 17.79
C VAL A 365 15.50 7.96 18.13
N THR A 366 14.39 8.67 18.31
CA THR A 366 14.40 10.10 18.63
C THR A 366 15.14 10.34 19.95
N PHE A 367 14.86 9.55 20.98
CA PHE A 367 15.54 9.63 22.27
C PHE A 367 17.06 9.46 22.11
N ILE A 368 17.52 8.39 21.44
CA ILE A 368 18.96 8.15 21.24
C ILE A 368 19.61 9.29 20.46
N VAL A 369 18.98 9.78 19.39
CA VAL A 369 19.53 10.89 18.59
C VAL A 369 19.62 12.19 19.41
N MET A 370 18.61 12.49 20.23
CA MET A 370 18.61 13.68 21.09
C MET A 370 19.68 13.60 22.19
N THR A 371 19.80 12.45 22.86
CA THR A 371 20.87 12.22 23.85
C THR A 371 22.25 12.42 23.22
N ARG A 372 22.44 11.95 21.97
CA ARG A 372 23.71 12.12 21.23
C ARG A 372 24.00 13.57 20.88
N LYS A 373 22.98 14.33 20.50
CA LYS A 373 23.12 15.75 20.18
C LYS A 373 23.53 16.54 21.42
N ALA A 374 22.85 16.31 22.55
CA ALA A 374 23.17 16.94 23.83
C ALA A 374 24.60 16.62 24.30
N GLN A 375 25.07 15.37 24.15
CA GLN A 375 26.43 14.98 24.50
C GLN A 375 27.49 15.71 23.66
N LYS A 376 27.29 15.83 22.35
CA LYS A 376 28.22 16.58 21.48
C LYS A 376 28.25 18.06 21.80
N GLU A 377 27.11 18.65 22.12
CA GLU A 377 27.03 20.06 22.53
C GLU A 377 27.73 20.28 23.88
N ALA A 378 27.65 19.32 24.81
CA ALA A 378 28.39 19.35 26.07
C ALA A 378 29.92 19.21 25.86
N GLU A 379 30.38 18.28 25.01
CA GLU A 379 31.80 18.12 24.66
C GLU A 379 32.36 19.36 23.92
N PHE A 380 31.55 20.00 23.09
CA PHE A 380 31.92 21.24 22.40
C PHE A 380 31.96 22.44 23.36
N SER A 381 31.02 22.50 24.30
CA SER A 381 31.03 23.52 25.36
C SER A 381 32.23 23.35 26.29
N SER A 382 32.58 22.12 26.68
CA SER A 382 33.73 21.85 27.56
C SER A 382 35.06 22.19 26.89
N SER A 383 35.18 21.92 25.58
CA SER A 383 36.38 22.26 24.81
C SER A 383 36.51 23.77 24.53
N LEU A 384 35.42 24.53 24.56
CA LEU A 384 35.46 26.01 24.52
C LEU A 384 35.81 26.63 25.87
N THR A 385 35.41 26.02 26.98
CA THR A 385 35.81 26.46 28.33
C THR A 385 37.30 26.23 28.60
N ASP A 386 37.90 25.16 28.07
CA ASP A 386 39.35 24.90 28.19
C ASP A 386 40.23 25.95 27.47
N VAL A 387 39.67 26.74 26.55
CA VAL A 387 40.37 27.86 25.89
C VAL A 387 40.19 29.18 26.65
N SER A 388 39.21 29.27 27.57
CA SER A 388 38.84 30.50 28.26
C SER A 388 39.47 30.66 29.66
N GLU A 389 40.23 29.68 30.17
CA GLU A 389 40.90 29.76 31.49
C GLU A 389 42.17 30.66 31.52
N MET A 390 42.35 31.55 30.53
CA MET A 390 43.43 32.55 30.51
C MET A 390 42.95 34.01 30.58
N ALA A 391 41.67 34.27 30.88
CA ALA A 391 41.18 35.64 31.08
C ALA A 391 40.13 35.74 32.18
N GLU A 392 40.56 36.12 33.38
CA GLU A 392 39.64 36.55 34.44
C GLU A 392 39.06 37.94 34.18
N SER A 393 37.77 38.07 34.53
CA SER A 393 37.04 39.25 35.02
C SER A 393 36.48 40.28 34.04
N THR A 394 35.17 40.24 33.77
CA THR A 394 34.19 41.28 34.21
C THR A 394 32.71 40.87 34.00
N THR A 395 31.98 40.72 35.11
CA THR A 395 30.56 41.09 35.37
C THR A 395 29.40 40.67 34.43
N ASN A 396 28.63 39.65 34.88
CA ASN A 396 27.20 39.65 35.21
C ASN A 396 26.15 40.38 34.31
N PHE A 397 25.25 39.62 33.64
CA PHE A 397 23.88 39.23 34.08
C PHE A 397 23.00 38.87 32.87
N GLY A 398 22.37 37.69 32.91
CA GLY A 398 21.46 37.19 31.87
C GLY A 398 21.07 35.74 32.10
N THR A 399 20.52 35.48 33.28
CA THR A 399 20.05 34.20 33.80
C THR A 399 19.11 33.50 32.80
N ILE A 400 19.60 32.44 32.15
CA ILE A 400 18.76 31.33 31.70
C ILE A 400 19.18 30.14 32.56
N SER A 401 18.23 29.74 33.39
CA SER A 401 18.35 28.74 34.44
C SER A 401 19.10 27.50 33.96
N GLU A 402 20.17 27.18 34.69
CA GLU A 402 20.67 25.83 34.89
C GLU A 402 19.47 24.91 35.19
N LEU A 403 19.05 24.12 34.20
CA LEU A 403 18.11 23.02 34.36
C LEU A 403 18.70 21.84 33.57
N ASP A 404 19.31 20.93 34.34
CA ASP A 404 19.52 19.50 34.07
C ASP A 404 20.29 19.07 32.81
N LEU A 405 21.58 19.46 32.70
CA LEU A 405 22.50 18.90 31.68
C LEU A 405 23.41 17.76 32.17
N ASN A 406 23.20 17.26 33.39
CA ASN A 406 23.65 15.92 33.77
C ASN A 406 22.50 14.94 33.55
N ILE A 407 22.38 14.39 32.33
CA ILE A 407 21.74 13.07 32.20
C ILE A 407 22.70 12.11 32.92
N SER A 408 22.50 11.95 34.22
CA SER A 408 23.12 10.89 34.99
C SER A 408 22.89 9.58 34.23
N GLY A 409 23.92 8.74 34.09
CA GLY A 409 23.79 7.45 33.38
C GLY A 409 22.57 6.64 33.86
N ASP A 410 22.16 6.84 35.11
CA ASP A 410 20.93 6.30 35.72
C ASP A 410 19.63 6.80 35.08
N SER A 411 19.50 8.08 34.73
CA SER A 411 18.32 8.64 34.05
C SER A 411 18.18 8.06 32.64
N PHE A 412 19.29 7.94 31.92
CA PHE A 412 19.34 7.30 30.60
C PHE A 412 18.94 5.83 30.68
N ALA A 413 19.58 5.05 31.57
CA ALA A 413 19.30 3.62 31.74
C ALA A 413 17.84 3.37 32.15
N LYS A 414 17.28 4.20 33.03
CA LYS A 414 15.87 4.11 33.45
C LYS A 414 14.91 4.36 32.29
N THR A 415 15.18 5.36 31.45
CA THR A 415 14.33 5.67 30.28
C THR A 415 14.38 4.54 29.25
N ILE A 416 15.56 3.95 29.00
CA ILE A 416 15.72 2.79 28.12
C ILE A 416 14.97 1.58 28.67
N TYR A 417 15.04 1.33 29.97
CA TYR A 417 14.31 0.24 30.61
C TYR A 417 12.78 0.42 30.48
N GLN A 418 12.27 1.63 30.69
CA GLN A 418 10.86 1.96 30.47
C GLN A 418 10.41 1.73 29.02
N LEU A 419 11.26 2.08 28.04
CA LEU A 419 10.98 1.83 26.62
C LEU A 419 11.01 0.34 26.27
N ASP A 420 11.94 -0.45 26.83
CA ASP A 420 11.96 -1.90 26.62
C ASP A 420 10.71 -2.56 27.23
N GLU A 421 10.36 -2.25 28.48
CA GLU A 421 9.14 -2.76 29.13
C GLU A 421 7.87 -2.42 28.32
N LYS A 422 7.76 -1.17 27.85
CA LYS A 422 6.64 -0.72 27.01
C LYS A 422 6.60 -1.48 25.68
N PHE A 423 7.75 -1.64 25.03
CA PHE A 423 7.86 -2.37 23.77
C PHE A 423 7.50 -3.85 23.94
N GLN A 424 8.07 -4.54 24.94
CA GLN A 424 7.77 -5.95 25.23
C GLN A 424 6.30 -6.14 25.53
N SER A 425 5.71 -5.33 26.42
CA SER A 425 4.30 -5.45 26.80
C SER A 425 3.38 -5.30 25.58
N GLN A 426 3.62 -4.30 24.74
CA GLN A 426 2.83 -4.11 23.52
C GLN A 426 3.07 -5.22 22.49
N TYR A 427 4.29 -5.74 22.39
CA TYR A 427 4.60 -6.79 21.44
C TYR A 427 3.99 -8.13 21.85
N ILE A 428 3.99 -8.46 23.14
CA ILE A 428 3.34 -9.65 23.68
C ILE A 428 1.82 -9.56 23.47
N LEU A 429 1.20 -8.42 23.79
CA LEU A 429 -0.23 -8.20 23.53
C LEU A 429 -0.57 -8.38 22.05
N PHE A 430 0.27 -7.84 21.15
CA PHE A 430 0.10 -8.02 19.71
C PHE A 430 0.16 -9.50 19.31
N LEU A 431 1.11 -10.27 19.84
CA LEU A 431 1.23 -11.70 19.56
C LEU A 431 0.08 -12.53 20.17
N GLN A 432 -0.39 -12.19 21.37
CA GLN A 432 -1.55 -12.82 22.01
C GLN A 432 -2.82 -12.58 21.19
N SER A 433 -3.06 -11.35 20.75
CA SER A 433 -4.21 -11.05 19.88
C SER A 433 -4.14 -11.78 18.55
N ILE A 434 -2.94 -11.96 17.96
CA ILE A 434 -2.76 -12.80 16.78
C ILE A 434 -3.12 -14.27 17.07
N ALA A 435 -2.73 -14.79 18.23
CA ALA A 435 -3.06 -16.15 18.64
C ALA A 435 -4.58 -16.36 18.79
N GLU A 436 -5.27 -15.41 19.45
CA GLU A 436 -6.73 -15.43 19.61
C GLU A 436 -7.47 -15.38 18.27
N LEU A 437 -7.01 -14.54 17.34
CA LEU A 437 -7.56 -14.45 15.97
C LEU A 437 -7.31 -15.74 15.17
N SER A 438 -6.14 -16.35 15.35
CA SER A 438 -5.80 -17.62 14.69
C SER A 438 -6.69 -18.79 15.14
N CYS A 439 -7.21 -18.74 16.38
CA CYS A 439 -8.12 -19.76 16.91
C CYS A 439 -9.56 -19.60 16.43
N THR A 440 -9.97 -18.40 16.01
CA THR A 440 -11.36 -18.07 15.70
C THR A 440 -11.68 -18.12 14.21
N ASP A 441 -10.73 -17.81 13.32
CA ASP A 441 -10.99 -17.70 11.89
C ASP A 441 -10.11 -18.65 11.04
N GLN A 442 -10.71 -19.63 10.36
CA GLN A 442 -10.01 -20.56 9.46
C GLN A 442 -9.31 -19.86 8.27
N GLY A 443 -9.66 -18.61 7.98
CA GLY A 443 -9.04 -17.77 6.95
C GLY A 443 -7.74 -17.06 7.38
N THR A 444 -7.35 -17.10 8.66
CA THR A 444 -6.19 -16.37 9.21
C THR A 444 -4.93 -17.22 9.34
N THR A 445 -4.87 -18.37 8.67
CA THR A 445 -3.72 -19.29 8.71
C THR A 445 -2.40 -18.58 8.37
N LYS A 446 -2.42 -17.62 7.44
CA LYS A 446 -1.25 -16.79 7.13
C LYS A 446 -0.84 -15.86 8.27
N ILE A 447 -1.79 -15.23 8.96
CA ILE A 447 -1.50 -14.32 10.10
C ILE A 447 -0.88 -15.14 11.25
N SER A 448 -1.27 -16.41 11.41
CA SER A 448 -0.63 -17.32 12.38
C SER A 448 0.86 -17.60 12.08
N GLU A 449 1.30 -17.40 10.84
CA GLU A 449 2.73 -17.51 10.50
C GLU A 449 3.56 -16.36 11.05
N ILE A 450 2.95 -15.19 11.29
CA ILE A 450 3.60 -14.10 12.02
C ILE A 450 3.99 -14.60 13.41
N LEU A 451 3.09 -15.30 14.10
CA LEU A 451 3.36 -15.87 15.42
C LEU A 451 4.45 -16.94 15.36
N ARG A 452 4.41 -17.84 14.38
CA ARG A 452 5.43 -18.88 14.19
C ARG A 452 6.82 -18.29 13.90
N ARG A 453 6.89 -17.19 13.15
CA ARG A 453 8.15 -16.48 12.85
C ARG A 453 8.63 -15.65 14.02
N ALA A 454 7.74 -14.91 14.68
CA ALA A 454 8.05 -14.13 15.87
C ALA A 454 8.61 -15.01 16.99
N ASN A 455 8.06 -16.21 17.14
CA ASN A 455 8.51 -17.22 18.11
C ASN A 455 9.50 -18.23 17.51
N PHE A 456 10.15 -17.92 16.39
CA PHE A 456 11.24 -18.74 15.85
C PHE A 456 12.39 -18.73 16.88
N ASN A 457 12.75 -19.91 17.40
CA ASN A 457 13.62 -20.16 18.59
C ASN A 457 12.94 -20.13 19.96
N PHE A 458 11.61 -20.16 20.05
CA PHE A 458 10.85 -20.26 21.30
C PHE A 458 11.07 -19.12 22.31
N TYR A 459 11.66 -18.00 21.90
CA TYR A 459 12.03 -16.89 22.78
C TYR A 459 10.83 -16.31 23.56
N PHE A 460 9.64 -16.30 22.95
CA PHE A 460 8.42 -15.76 23.57
C PHE A 460 7.53 -16.84 24.19
N THR A 461 7.88 -18.12 24.08
CA THR A 461 7.01 -19.25 24.51
C THR A 461 6.63 -19.15 25.99
N SER A 462 7.59 -18.82 26.86
CA SER A 462 7.33 -18.66 28.30
C SER A 462 6.51 -17.40 28.65
N MET A 463 6.42 -16.43 27.75
CA MET A 463 5.64 -15.20 27.93
C MET A 463 4.26 -15.27 27.29
N LEU A 464 4.06 -16.16 26.31
CA LEU A 464 2.77 -16.40 25.66
C LEU A 464 1.89 -17.41 26.43
N GLU A 465 2.48 -18.22 27.31
CA GLU A 465 1.78 -19.16 28.19
C GLU A 465 1.18 -18.50 29.46
N LYS A 466 1.46 -17.23 29.71
CA LYS A 466 0.85 -16.40 30.76
C LYS A 466 -0.29 -15.57 30.19
#